data_AF-A0A9Q1KUN7-F1
#
_entry.id   AF-A0A9Q1KUN7-F1
#
_cell.length_a   1.000
_cell.length_b   1.000
_cell.length_c   1.000
_cell.angle_alpha   90.00
_cell.angle_beta   90.00
_cell.angle_gamma   90.00
#
_symmetry.space_group_name_H-M   'P 1'
#
loop_
_entity.id
_entity.type
_entity.pdbx_description
1 polymer ?
#
loop_
_entity_poly.entity_id
_entity_poly.type
_entity_poly.pdbx_seq_one_letter_code
_entity_poly.pdbx_strand_id
1 'polypeptide(L)'
;MAPKQSSSSSSRDLRHRVLTYVTKLSDRDTHRQAVVELESIIPTLTGDAFSLFINSLSSTSTADRSAVRTAALRLLASLSAAHGRHLSPHLPKLIAAVVRRLRDPDSAVRSTAAAATAAFAANITNSPFSAILRPLADSLATEQDIAAQSAAAMCLSAAVDASPAPEIYQIVKLLPKFGNVHGGILEERGLGVQKGGGGGVEGDCGGGERFVVGAQSFLH
;
A
#
# COMPACT_ATOMS: atom_id res chain seq x y z
N MET A 1 -21.30 -33.72 31.10
CA MET A 1 -21.51 -33.35 29.68
C MET A 1 -21.36 -31.83 29.60
N ALA A 2 -20.21 -31.32 29.16
CA ALA A 2 -19.92 -29.88 29.13
C ALA A 2 -20.06 -29.32 27.70
N PRO A 3 -20.65 -28.13 27.48
CA PRO A 3 -20.90 -27.62 26.15
C PRO A 3 -19.61 -27.02 25.54
N LYS A 4 -19.21 -27.53 24.37
CA LYS A 4 -18.20 -26.93 23.48
C LYS A 4 -18.83 -25.77 22.71
N GLN A 5 -18.78 -24.53 23.20
CA GLN A 5 -19.38 -23.38 22.51
C GLN A 5 -18.50 -22.11 22.39
N SER A 6 -17.20 -22.15 22.69
CA SER A 6 -16.41 -20.90 22.80
C SER A 6 -15.80 -20.34 21.50
N SER A 7 -15.56 -21.11 20.44
CA SER A 7 -14.82 -20.60 19.26
C SER A 7 -15.67 -19.88 18.21
N SER A 8 -16.94 -20.26 18.04
CA SER A 8 -17.81 -19.72 16.98
C SER A 8 -18.50 -18.41 17.34
N SER A 9 -18.64 -18.08 18.64
CA SER A 9 -19.16 -16.78 19.09
C SER A 9 -18.12 -15.68 18.87
N SER A 10 -16.91 -15.87 19.38
CA SER A 10 -15.84 -14.86 19.30
C SER A 10 -15.50 -14.45 17.87
N SER A 11 -15.58 -15.39 16.91
CA SER A 11 -15.35 -15.07 15.49
C SER A 11 -16.49 -14.27 14.86
N ARG A 12 -17.74 -14.42 15.33
CA ARG A 12 -18.88 -13.58 14.89
C ARG A 12 -18.81 -12.20 15.51
N ASP A 13 -18.43 -12.12 16.79
CA ASP A 13 -18.22 -10.86 17.51
C ASP A 13 -17.10 -10.04 16.84
N LEU A 14 -16.01 -10.68 16.43
CA LEU A 14 -14.93 -10.05 15.69
C LEU A 14 -15.38 -9.51 14.33
N ARG A 15 -16.13 -10.31 13.56
CA ARG A 15 -16.66 -9.88 12.25
C ARG A 15 -17.59 -8.68 12.40
N HIS A 16 -18.48 -8.69 13.39
CA HIS A 16 -19.38 -7.58 13.66
C HIS A 16 -18.60 -6.31 14.05
N ARG A 17 -17.57 -6.43 14.90
CA ARG A 17 -16.68 -5.31 15.25
C ARG A 17 -15.96 -4.74 14.05
N VAL A 18 -15.35 -5.58 13.21
CA VAL A 18 -14.67 -5.14 11.97
C VAL A 18 -15.63 -4.37 11.08
N LEU A 19 -16.82 -4.93 10.81
CA LEU A 19 -17.81 -4.26 9.96
C LEU A 19 -18.25 -2.92 10.55
N THR A 20 -18.52 -2.87 11.86
CA THR A 20 -18.90 -1.64 12.57
C THR A 20 -17.84 -0.55 12.42
N TYR A 21 -16.57 -0.90 12.63
CA TYR A 21 -15.50 0.09 12.55
C TYR A 21 -15.15 0.47 11.11
N VAL A 22 -15.31 -0.42 10.14
CA VAL A 22 -15.21 -0.05 8.72
C VAL A 22 -16.29 0.97 8.34
N THR A 23 -17.52 0.82 8.82
CA THR A 23 -18.57 1.84 8.62
C THR A 23 -18.22 3.16 9.30
N LYS A 24 -17.68 3.11 10.53
CA LYS A 24 -17.22 4.30 11.26
C LYS A 24 -16.00 4.97 10.62
N LEU A 25 -15.22 4.25 9.81
CA LEU A 25 -14.08 4.82 9.10
C LEU A 25 -14.52 5.97 8.18
N SER A 26 -15.71 5.86 7.57
CA SER A 26 -16.29 6.87 6.67
C SER A 26 -16.88 8.08 7.40
N ASP A 27 -17.20 7.95 8.69
CA ASP A 27 -17.69 9.04 9.53
C ASP A 27 -16.54 9.98 9.94
N ARG A 28 -16.77 11.30 9.92
CA ARG A 28 -15.73 12.30 10.19
C ARG A 28 -15.30 12.28 11.66
N ASP A 29 -16.25 12.17 12.57
CA ASP A 29 -16.00 12.39 14.00
C ASP A 29 -15.44 11.13 14.67
N THR A 30 -15.67 9.96 14.06
CA THR A 30 -15.19 8.67 14.56
C THR A 30 -14.03 8.07 13.76
N HIS A 31 -13.59 8.73 12.68
CA HIS A 31 -12.52 8.25 11.78
C HIS A 31 -11.26 7.80 12.53
N ARG A 32 -10.69 8.68 13.36
CA ARG A 32 -9.44 8.41 14.09
C ARG A 32 -9.60 7.22 15.04
N GLN A 33 -10.72 7.16 15.75
CA GLN A 33 -11.01 6.04 16.65
C GLN A 33 -11.16 4.73 15.88
N ALA A 34 -11.86 4.77 14.74
CA ALA A 34 -12.05 3.59 13.90
C ALA A 34 -10.73 3.03 13.40
N VAL A 35 -9.77 3.87 12.99
CA VAL A 35 -8.43 3.43 12.58
C VAL A 35 -7.72 2.71 13.73
N VAL A 36 -7.63 3.34 14.90
CA VAL A 36 -6.94 2.77 16.08
C VAL A 36 -7.54 1.43 16.49
N GLU A 37 -8.87 1.34 16.48
CA GLU A 37 -9.57 0.10 16.82
C GLU A 37 -9.32 -1.00 15.78
N LEU A 38 -9.37 -0.66 14.49
CA LEU A 38 -9.07 -1.62 13.42
C LEU A 38 -7.62 -2.09 13.49
N GLU A 39 -6.66 -1.20 13.77
CA GLU A 39 -5.26 -1.57 13.99
C GLU A 39 -5.09 -2.49 15.19
N SER A 40 -5.79 -2.24 16.30
CA SER A 40 -5.76 -3.13 17.48
C SER A 40 -6.32 -4.52 17.20
N ILE A 41 -7.25 -4.62 16.24
CA ILE A 41 -7.89 -5.88 15.85
C ILE A 41 -7.00 -6.70 14.92
N ILE A 42 -6.19 -6.05 14.06
CA ILE A 42 -5.36 -6.73 13.05
C ILE A 42 -4.58 -7.93 13.60
N PRO A 43 -3.81 -7.81 14.71
CA PRO A 43 -3.04 -8.95 15.25
C PRO A 43 -3.90 -10.14 15.67
N THR A 44 -5.17 -9.90 16.02
CA THR A 44 -6.11 -10.93 16.49
C THR A 44 -6.89 -11.60 15.37
N LEU A 45 -6.76 -11.13 14.12
CA LEU A 45 -7.46 -11.68 12.97
C LEU A 45 -6.99 -13.11 12.65
N THR A 46 -7.94 -13.98 12.33
CA THR A 46 -7.71 -15.37 11.90
C THR A 46 -8.16 -15.56 10.45
N GLY A 47 -7.73 -16.66 9.82
CA GLY A 47 -7.95 -16.98 8.39
C GLY A 47 -9.27 -16.50 7.78
N ASP A 48 -10.40 -16.90 8.38
CA ASP A 48 -11.74 -16.59 7.85
C ASP A 48 -12.10 -15.10 7.88
N ALA A 49 -11.44 -14.31 8.73
CA ALA A 49 -11.69 -12.89 8.88
C ALA A 49 -10.86 -12.03 7.90
N PHE A 50 -9.76 -12.57 7.34
CA PHE A 50 -8.91 -11.85 6.38
C PHE A 50 -9.69 -11.46 5.13
N SER A 51 -10.43 -12.39 4.53
CA SER A 51 -11.26 -12.12 3.36
C SER A 51 -12.24 -10.97 3.63
N LEU A 52 -12.94 -11.01 4.76
CA LEU A 52 -13.91 -9.99 5.14
C LEU A 52 -13.24 -8.64 5.35
N PHE A 53 -12.14 -8.58 6.12
CA PHE A 53 -11.40 -7.35 6.39
C PHE A 53 -10.84 -6.73 5.10
N ILE A 54 -10.17 -7.54 4.28
CA ILE A 54 -9.59 -7.08 3.01
C ILE A 54 -10.67 -6.51 2.12
N ASN A 55 -11.82 -7.18 2.02
CA ASN A 55 -12.81 -6.78 1.02
C ASN A 55 -13.85 -5.75 1.47
N SER A 56 -13.95 -5.50 2.76
CA SER A 56 -14.57 -4.30 3.32
C SER A 56 -13.68 -3.05 3.20
N LEU A 57 -12.35 -3.17 3.33
CA LEU A 57 -11.43 -2.05 3.07
C LEU A 57 -11.23 -1.76 1.58
N SER A 58 -11.22 -2.81 0.75
CA SER A 58 -11.07 -2.67 -0.71
C SER A 58 -12.30 -2.06 -1.39
N SER A 59 -13.49 -2.17 -0.76
CA SER A 59 -14.74 -1.60 -1.28
C SER A 59 -14.88 -0.09 -1.04
N THR A 60 -13.92 0.55 -0.36
CA THR A 60 -13.92 2.03 -0.20
C THR A 60 -14.03 2.73 -1.54
N SER A 61 -15.00 3.63 -1.67
CA SER A 61 -15.31 4.35 -2.90
C SER A 61 -14.22 5.37 -3.24
N THR A 62 -14.13 5.77 -4.51
CA THR A 62 -13.37 6.98 -4.90
C THR A 62 -14.01 8.25 -4.36
N ALA A 63 -15.33 8.23 -4.07
CA ALA A 63 -16.08 9.35 -3.52
C ALA A 63 -15.89 9.54 -2.01
N ASP A 64 -15.36 8.53 -1.29
CA ASP A 64 -15.03 8.67 0.12
C ASP A 64 -13.94 9.71 0.32
N ARG A 65 -13.84 10.33 1.50
CA ARG A 65 -12.77 11.29 1.82
C ARG A 65 -11.39 10.64 1.62
N SER A 66 -10.40 11.40 1.16
CA SER A 66 -9.05 10.86 0.92
C SER A 66 -8.42 10.25 2.17
N ALA A 67 -8.70 10.81 3.36
CA ALA A 67 -8.31 10.23 4.65
C ALA A 67 -8.80 8.78 4.83
N VAL A 68 -10.01 8.46 4.39
CA VAL A 68 -10.60 7.10 4.46
C VAL A 68 -9.87 6.16 3.51
N ARG A 69 -9.62 6.60 2.27
CA ARG A 69 -8.91 5.83 1.23
C ARG A 69 -7.47 5.53 1.65
N THR A 70 -6.79 6.53 2.22
CA THR A 70 -5.46 6.42 2.81
C THR A 70 -5.45 5.46 4.00
N ALA A 71 -6.38 5.61 4.93
CA ALA A 71 -6.49 4.73 6.09
C ALA A 71 -6.73 3.27 5.68
N ALA A 72 -7.59 3.03 4.69
CA ALA A 72 -7.83 1.68 4.17
C ALA A 72 -6.55 1.04 3.63
N LEU A 73 -5.75 1.75 2.85
CA LEU A 73 -4.45 1.25 2.37
C LEU A 73 -3.47 0.97 3.51
N ARG A 74 -3.39 1.86 4.51
CA ARG A 74 -2.52 1.67 5.69
C ARG A 74 -2.93 0.44 6.50
N LEU A 75 -4.24 0.24 6.73
CA LEU A 75 -4.76 -0.93 7.44
C LEU A 75 -4.46 -2.23 6.68
N LEU A 76 -4.54 -2.23 5.34
CA LEU A 76 -4.12 -3.38 4.54
C LEU A 76 -2.61 -3.63 4.65
N ALA A 77 -1.79 -2.57 4.65
CA ALA A 77 -0.35 -2.68 4.86
C ALA A 77 -0.03 -3.27 6.24
N SER A 78 -0.65 -2.78 7.31
CA SER A 78 -0.52 -3.32 8.67
C SER A 78 -0.97 -4.77 8.77
N LEU A 79 -2.04 -5.16 8.05
CA LEU A 79 -2.45 -6.56 7.94
C LEU A 79 -1.34 -7.43 7.35
N SER A 80 -0.64 -6.94 6.32
CA SER A 80 0.49 -7.67 5.72
C SER A 80 1.66 -7.81 6.66
N ALA A 81 1.99 -6.78 7.44
CA ALA A 81 3.04 -6.86 8.44
C ALA A 81 2.73 -7.90 9.54
N ALA A 82 1.47 -7.99 9.97
CA ALA A 82 1.06 -8.93 11.00
C ALA A 82 0.93 -10.38 10.49
N HIS A 83 0.42 -10.58 9.27
CA HIS A 83 -0.05 -11.89 8.79
C HIS A 83 0.51 -12.30 7.43
N GLY A 84 1.59 -11.68 6.94
CA GLY A 84 2.07 -11.78 5.56
C GLY A 84 2.16 -13.20 4.99
N ARG A 85 2.63 -14.17 5.78
CA ARG A 85 2.70 -15.60 5.42
C ARG A 85 1.35 -16.25 5.06
N HIS A 86 0.25 -15.73 5.59
CA HIS A 86 -1.11 -16.23 5.35
C HIS A 86 -1.87 -15.45 4.28
N LEU A 87 -1.29 -14.37 3.75
CA LEU A 87 -1.98 -13.48 2.81
C LEU A 87 -1.72 -13.80 1.34
N SER A 88 -0.85 -14.75 1.01
CA SER A 88 -0.59 -15.12 -0.39
C SER A 88 -1.85 -15.44 -1.21
N PRO A 89 -2.88 -16.16 -0.69
CA PRO A 89 -4.14 -16.37 -1.42
C PRO A 89 -4.94 -15.08 -1.68
N HIS A 90 -4.71 -14.04 -0.87
CA HIS A 90 -5.39 -12.76 -0.95
C HIS A 90 -4.57 -11.68 -1.67
N LEU A 91 -3.30 -11.95 -2.00
CA LEU A 91 -2.39 -11.01 -2.65
C LEU A 91 -2.97 -10.41 -3.95
N PRO A 92 -3.61 -11.17 -4.86
CA PRO A 92 -4.20 -10.59 -6.07
C PRO A 92 -5.21 -9.48 -5.76
N LYS A 93 -5.97 -9.63 -4.67
CA LYS A 93 -6.97 -8.66 -4.25
C LYS A 93 -6.36 -7.42 -3.60
N LEU A 94 -5.31 -7.62 -2.80
CA LEU A 94 -4.53 -6.53 -2.20
C LEU A 94 -3.87 -5.66 -3.29
N ILE A 95 -3.27 -6.29 -4.29
CA ILE A 95 -2.66 -5.58 -5.43
C ILE A 95 -3.71 -4.90 -6.29
N ALA A 96 -4.87 -5.52 -6.54
CA ALA A 96 -5.97 -4.85 -7.23
C ALA A 96 -6.46 -3.59 -6.49
N ALA A 97 -6.49 -3.62 -5.16
CA ALA A 97 -6.83 -2.46 -4.34
C ALA A 97 -5.80 -1.33 -4.52
N VAL A 98 -4.50 -1.65 -4.59
CA VAL A 98 -3.42 -0.69 -4.88
C VAL A 98 -3.52 -0.13 -6.30
N VAL A 99 -3.66 -0.99 -7.31
CA VAL A 99 -3.74 -0.59 -8.73
C VAL A 99 -4.88 0.41 -8.94
N ARG A 100 -6.03 0.17 -8.31
CA ARG A 100 -7.18 1.08 -8.33
C ARG A 100 -6.90 2.45 -7.70
N ARG A 101 -5.90 2.56 -6.82
CA ARG A 101 -5.48 3.82 -6.17
C ARG A 101 -4.37 4.55 -6.93
N LEU A 102 -3.82 3.98 -8.00
CA LEU A 102 -2.85 4.67 -8.86
C LEU A 102 -3.49 5.87 -9.56
N ARG A 103 -4.76 5.75 -9.97
CA ARG A 103 -5.55 6.83 -10.59
C ARG A 103 -6.28 7.72 -9.57
N ASP A 104 -5.91 7.65 -8.29
CA ASP A 104 -6.59 8.45 -7.27
C ASP A 104 -6.27 9.93 -7.46
N PRO A 105 -7.26 10.85 -7.41
CA PRO A 105 -7.02 12.28 -7.62
C PRO A 105 -6.09 12.87 -6.54
N ASP A 106 -6.10 12.31 -5.34
CA ASP A 106 -5.30 12.79 -4.21
C ASP A 106 -3.90 12.14 -4.23
N SER A 107 -2.87 12.98 -4.28
CA SER A 107 -1.47 12.54 -4.33
C SER A 107 -1.02 11.80 -3.06
N ALA A 108 -1.59 12.12 -1.89
CA ALA A 108 -1.29 11.43 -0.64
C ALA A 108 -1.82 10.00 -0.66
N VAL A 109 -2.96 9.75 -1.31
CA VAL A 109 -3.48 8.40 -1.52
C VAL A 109 -2.56 7.60 -2.44
N ARG A 110 -2.09 8.21 -3.54
CA ARG A 110 -1.12 7.58 -4.46
C ARG A 110 0.20 7.24 -3.76
N SER A 111 0.73 8.16 -2.94
CA SER A 111 1.94 7.91 -2.15
C SER A 111 1.73 6.80 -1.10
N THR A 112 0.56 6.76 -0.48
CA THR A 112 0.22 5.70 0.48
C THR A 112 0.09 4.34 -0.22
N ALA A 113 -0.38 4.31 -1.48
CA ALA A 113 -0.42 3.09 -2.27
C ALA A 113 0.98 2.51 -2.52
N ALA A 114 1.99 3.36 -2.74
CA ALA A 114 3.39 2.94 -2.84
C ALA A 114 3.91 2.34 -1.53
N ALA A 115 3.62 2.99 -0.39
CA ALA A 115 3.98 2.46 0.93
C ALA A 115 3.31 1.12 1.25
N ALA A 116 2.03 0.96 0.89
CA ALA A 116 1.32 -0.31 1.04
C ALA A 116 1.93 -1.41 0.15
N THR A 117 2.34 -1.05 -1.08
CA THR A 117 3.02 -1.97 -1.99
C THR A 117 4.35 -2.46 -1.41
N ALA A 118 5.16 -1.55 -0.84
CA ALA A 118 6.39 -1.92 -0.14
C ALA A 118 6.11 -2.91 1.00
N ALA A 119 5.10 -2.65 1.83
CA ALA A 119 4.71 -3.55 2.91
C ALA A 119 4.29 -4.93 2.39
N PHE A 120 3.56 -5.01 1.27
CA PHE A 120 3.20 -6.29 0.66
C PHE A 120 4.42 -7.04 0.15
N ALA A 121 5.33 -6.36 -0.53
CA ALA A 121 6.56 -6.95 -1.05
C ALA A 121 7.49 -7.46 0.06
N ALA A 122 7.58 -6.74 1.18
CA ALA A 122 8.40 -7.12 2.33
C ALA A 122 7.82 -8.33 3.09
N ASN A 123 6.50 -8.36 3.28
CA ASN A 123 5.88 -9.27 4.24
C ASN A 123 5.21 -10.51 3.60
N ILE A 124 4.75 -10.43 2.35
CA ILE A 124 4.03 -11.52 1.67
C ILE A 124 5.00 -12.35 0.84
N THR A 125 5.86 -13.12 1.52
CA THR A 125 6.98 -13.86 0.90
C THR A 125 6.61 -15.23 0.33
N ASN A 126 5.42 -15.75 0.66
CA ASN A 126 4.93 -17.05 0.16
C ASN A 126 4.31 -16.95 -1.26
N SER A 127 4.54 -15.85 -1.98
CA SER A 127 4.08 -15.64 -3.36
C SER A 127 5.26 -15.17 -4.20
N PRO A 128 5.36 -15.56 -5.49
CA PRO A 128 6.42 -15.06 -6.36
C PRO A 128 6.35 -13.54 -6.45
N PHE A 129 7.50 -12.87 -6.45
CA PHE A 129 7.57 -11.41 -6.48
C PHE A 129 6.91 -10.84 -7.76
N SER A 130 6.95 -11.61 -8.85
CA SER A 130 6.26 -11.28 -10.09
C SER A 130 4.73 -11.11 -9.96
N ALA A 131 4.09 -11.65 -8.92
CA ALA A 131 2.67 -11.43 -8.64
C ALA A 131 2.36 -9.98 -8.23
N ILE A 132 3.35 -9.26 -7.70
CA ILE A 132 3.26 -7.83 -7.37
C ILE A 132 3.74 -6.98 -8.56
N LEU A 133 4.87 -7.37 -9.16
CA LEU A 133 5.48 -6.58 -10.23
C LEU A 133 4.64 -6.49 -11.50
N ARG A 134 4.07 -7.61 -11.99
CA ARG A 134 3.39 -7.62 -13.30
C ARG A 134 2.20 -6.66 -13.35
N PRO A 135 1.24 -6.68 -12.40
CA PRO A 135 0.10 -5.76 -12.45
C PRO A 135 0.49 -4.27 -12.41
N LEU A 136 1.55 -3.93 -11.67
CA LEU A 136 2.06 -2.57 -11.57
C LEU A 136 2.79 -2.13 -12.85
N ALA A 137 3.60 -3.03 -13.44
CA ALA A 137 4.28 -2.77 -14.71
C ALA A 137 3.29 -2.65 -15.87
N ASP A 138 2.24 -3.45 -15.88
CA ASP A 138 1.18 -3.36 -16.90
C ASP A 138 0.36 -2.08 -16.72
N SER A 139 0.12 -1.64 -15.47
CA SER A 139 -0.48 -0.33 -15.20
C SER A 139 0.42 0.79 -15.73
N LEU A 140 1.72 0.80 -15.37
CA LEU A 140 2.67 1.81 -15.86
C LEU A 140 2.72 1.91 -17.40
N ALA A 141 2.63 0.78 -18.10
CA ALA A 141 2.65 0.75 -19.57
C ALA A 141 1.33 1.18 -20.23
N THR A 142 0.19 1.04 -19.56
CA THR A 142 -1.14 1.28 -20.14
C THR A 142 -1.74 2.63 -19.74
N GLU A 143 -1.39 3.14 -18.56
CA GLU A 143 -1.81 4.45 -18.08
C GLU A 143 -1.39 5.55 -19.05
N GLN A 144 -2.31 6.48 -19.33
CA GLN A 144 -2.05 7.68 -20.16
C GLN A 144 -1.87 8.94 -19.29
N ASP A 145 -2.40 8.92 -18.07
CA ASP A 145 -2.27 10.00 -17.12
C ASP A 145 -0.90 9.95 -16.43
N ILE A 146 -0.18 11.08 -16.45
CA ILE A 146 1.16 11.21 -15.86
C ILE A 146 1.11 10.98 -14.33
N ALA A 147 0.03 11.40 -13.67
CA ALA A 147 -0.10 11.19 -12.23
C ALA A 147 -0.29 9.71 -11.86
N ALA A 148 -1.04 8.95 -12.66
CA ALA A 148 -1.17 7.51 -12.53
C ALA A 148 0.10 6.74 -12.93
N GLN A 149 0.77 7.15 -14.01
CA GLN A 149 2.06 6.58 -14.42
C GLN A 149 3.13 6.78 -13.33
N SER A 150 3.27 8.00 -12.80
CA SER A 150 4.22 8.28 -11.71
C SER A 150 3.90 7.47 -10.45
N ALA A 151 2.62 7.28 -10.11
CA ALA A 151 2.23 6.42 -9.00
C ALA A 151 2.58 4.95 -9.24
N ALA A 152 2.37 4.43 -10.44
CA ALA A 152 2.75 3.07 -10.81
C ALA A 152 4.28 2.87 -10.69
N ALA A 153 5.06 3.84 -11.18
CA ALA A 153 6.52 3.85 -11.06
C ALA A 153 6.98 3.89 -9.60
N MET A 154 6.35 4.73 -8.75
CA MET A 154 6.64 4.76 -7.32
C MET A 154 6.33 3.43 -6.63
N CYS A 155 5.20 2.80 -6.96
CA CYS A 155 4.85 1.49 -6.39
C CYS A 155 5.86 0.40 -6.82
N LEU A 156 6.31 0.42 -8.08
CA LEU A 156 7.32 -0.50 -8.58
C LEU A 156 8.66 -0.32 -7.85
N SER A 157 9.15 0.91 -7.72
CA SER A 157 10.38 1.19 -6.97
C SER A 157 10.25 0.71 -5.53
N ALA A 158 9.18 1.11 -4.85
CA ALA A 158 8.94 0.74 -3.46
C ALA A 158 8.82 -0.79 -3.26
N ALA A 159 8.24 -1.51 -4.22
CA ALA A 159 8.19 -2.97 -4.20
C ALA A 159 9.58 -3.60 -4.32
N VAL A 160 10.42 -3.09 -5.22
CA VAL A 160 11.79 -3.59 -5.45
C VAL A 160 12.66 -3.32 -4.23
N ASP A 161 12.62 -2.09 -3.70
CA ASP A 161 13.42 -1.66 -2.56
C ASP A 161 13.07 -2.42 -1.27
N ALA A 162 11.79 -2.79 -1.10
CA ALA A 162 11.31 -3.50 0.08
C ALA A 162 11.36 -5.03 -0.04
N SER A 163 11.61 -5.59 -1.23
CA SER A 163 11.63 -7.04 -1.42
C SER A 163 12.89 -7.66 -0.81
N PRO A 164 12.78 -8.69 0.04
CA PRO A 164 13.95 -9.37 0.62
C PRO A 164 14.72 -10.21 -0.41
N ALA A 165 14.10 -10.56 -1.54
CA ALA A 165 14.71 -11.33 -2.62
C ALA A 165 14.12 -10.89 -3.96
N PRO A 166 14.55 -9.72 -4.50
CA PRO A 166 14.03 -9.24 -5.76
C PRO A 166 14.42 -10.20 -6.89
N GLU A 167 13.44 -10.69 -7.64
CA GLU A 167 13.66 -11.51 -8.84
C GLU A 167 14.25 -10.63 -9.97
N ILE A 168 15.56 -10.36 -9.91
CA ILE A 168 16.28 -9.45 -10.82
C ILE A 168 15.97 -9.74 -12.29
N TYR A 169 15.87 -11.01 -12.67
CA TYR A 169 15.52 -11.42 -14.04
C TYR A 169 14.15 -10.89 -14.51
N GLN A 170 13.13 -10.89 -13.64
CA GLN A 170 11.81 -10.36 -13.99
C GLN A 170 11.84 -8.83 -14.10
N ILE A 171 12.62 -8.16 -13.24
CA ILE A 171 12.81 -6.71 -13.28
C ILE A 171 13.46 -6.31 -14.61
N VAL A 172 14.56 -6.98 -14.98
CA VAL A 172 15.27 -6.74 -16.24
C VAL A 172 14.38 -7.00 -17.45
N LYS A 173 13.53 -8.03 -17.40
CA LYS A 173 12.56 -8.32 -18.47
C LYS A 173 11.51 -7.21 -18.64
N LEU A 174 11.19 -6.48 -17.59
CA LEU A 174 10.17 -5.42 -17.61
C LEU A 174 10.76 -4.04 -17.94
N LEU A 175 12.09 -3.85 -17.85
CA LEU A 175 12.79 -2.61 -18.22
C LEU A 175 12.38 -2.01 -19.58
N PRO A 176 12.27 -2.80 -20.67
CA PRO A 176 11.85 -2.26 -21.96
C PRO A 176 10.45 -1.63 -21.95
N LYS A 177 9.55 -2.08 -21.07
CA LYS A 177 8.21 -1.47 -20.92
C LYS A 177 8.26 -0.10 -20.24
N PHE A 178 9.29 0.16 -19.44
CA PHE A 178 9.47 1.42 -18.72
C PHE A 178 10.06 2.54 -19.59
N GLY A 179 10.77 2.20 -20.67
CA GLY A 179 11.36 3.17 -21.59
C GLY A 179 10.35 3.95 -22.45
N ASN A 180 9.12 3.44 -22.59
CA ASN A 180 8.05 4.09 -23.36
C ASN A 180 7.14 5.00 -22.51
N VAL A 181 7.47 5.16 -21.22
CA VAL A 181 6.77 6.07 -20.33
C VAL A 181 7.19 7.50 -20.69
N HIS A 182 6.24 8.45 -20.74
CA HIS A 182 6.54 9.84 -21.12
C HIS A 182 7.76 10.37 -20.36
N GLY A 183 8.76 10.88 -21.09
CA GLY A 183 10.09 11.25 -20.58
C GLY A 183 10.12 12.20 -19.37
N GLY A 184 8.99 12.84 -19.04
CA GLY A 184 8.85 13.69 -17.86
C GLY A 184 8.94 12.98 -16.51
N ILE A 185 8.73 11.66 -16.42
CA ILE A 185 8.82 10.95 -15.12
C ILE A 185 10.28 10.77 -14.66
N LEU A 186 11.23 10.69 -15.60
CA LEU A 186 12.66 10.61 -15.28
C LEU A 186 13.31 11.99 -15.15
N GLU A 187 12.72 13.04 -15.73
CA GLU A 187 13.29 14.39 -15.75
C GLU A 187 12.96 15.21 -14.49
N GLU A 188 11.81 15.00 -13.85
CA GLU A 188 11.36 15.73 -12.63
C GLU A 188 12.06 15.29 -11.32
N ARG A 189 13.11 14.48 -11.40
CA ARG A 189 14.01 14.19 -10.26
C ARG A 189 15.48 14.42 -10.62
N GLY A 190 15.73 15.27 -11.60
CA GLY A 190 17.04 15.87 -11.85
C GLY A 190 17.63 16.44 -10.56
N LEU A 191 18.69 15.80 -10.10
CA LEU A 191 19.80 16.29 -9.29
C LEU A 191 19.82 17.82 -9.08
N GLY A 192 19.07 18.29 -8.09
CA GLY A 192 19.37 19.55 -7.44
C GLY A 192 20.56 19.34 -6.52
N VAL A 193 21.78 19.52 -7.02
CA VAL A 193 22.95 19.74 -6.17
C VAL A 193 22.68 21.02 -5.39
N GLN A 194 22.15 20.89 -4.18
CA GLN A 194 22.12 21.99 -3.23
C GLN A 194 23.58 22.24 -2.83
N LYS A 195 24.24 23.18 -3.50
CA LYS A 195 25.50 23.76 -3.03
C LYS A 195 25.24 24.26 -1.61
N GLY A 196 26.04 23.75 -0.68
CA GLY A 196 26.06 24.21 0.70
C GLY A 196 26.28 25.73 0.76
N GLY A 197 25.43 26.39 1.54
CA GLY A 197 25.58 27.77 1.97
C GLY A 197 24.94 27.86 3.34
N GLY A 198 25.76 28.07 4.37
CA GLY A 198 25.34 28.07 5.77
C GLY A 198 24.48 29.27 6.17
N GLY A 199 23.73 29.08 7.25
CA GLY A 199 22.97 30.12 7.94
C GLY A 199 21.83 29.50 8.75
N GLY A 200 21.99 29.40 10.07
CA GLY A 200 20.96 28.89 10.97
C GLY A 200 19.87 29.90 11.28
N VAL A 201 18.68 29.41 11.67
CA VAL A 201 17.90 29.73 12.90
C VAL A 201 16.63 28.85 12.96
N GLU A 202 16.13 28.69 14.18
CA GLU A 202 15.07 27.80 14.71
C GLU A 202 13.69 27.82 14.02
N GLY A 203 12.91 26.73 14.19
CA GLY A 203 11.44 26.76 14.03
C GLY A 203 10.73 25.43 13.69
N ASP A 204 10.27 24.75 14.74
CA ASP A 204 9.02 23.97 14.93
C ASP A 204 8.44 22.93 13.93
N CYS A 205 8.03 21.81 14.54
CA CYS A 205 7.04 20.76 14.21
C CYS A 205 6.58 20.50 12.76
N GLY A 206 6.87 19.27 12.28
CA GLY A 206 6.14 18.62 11.19
C GLY A 206 6.85 17.38 10.68
N GLY A 207 6.56 16.21 11.29
CA GLY A 207 7.07 14.91 10.86
C GLY A 207 6.55 14.53 9.46
N GLY A 208 7.21 15.06 8.43
CA GLY A 208 7.07 14.62 7.05
C GLY A 208 8.19 13.64 6.73
N GLU A 209 7.89 12.35 6.73
CA GLU A 209 8.78 11.33 6.17
C GLU A 209 8.98 11.63 4.68
N ARG A 210 10.11 12.27 4.36
CA ARG A 210 10.57 12.49 3.00
C ARG A 210 11.00 11.14 2.41
N PHE A 211 10.11 10.50 1.67
CA PHE A 211 10.44 9.33 0.86
C PHE A 211 11.31 9.78 -0.34
N VAL A 212 12.63 9.73 -0.15
CA VAL A 212 13.61 9.92 -1.22
C VAL A 212 13.69 8.60 -1.99
N VAL A 213 12.96 8.50 -3.11
CA VAL A 213 13.06 7.37 -4.03
C VAL A 213 14.37 7.53 -4.81
N GLY A 214 15.41 6.81 -4.38
CA GLY A 214 16.69 6.76 -5.05
C GLY A 214 16.62 5.86 -6.28
N ALA A 215 16.57 6.45 -7.48
CA ALA A 215 16.68 5.72 -8.75
C ALA A 215 18.07 5.08 -9.00
N GLN A 216 18.98 5.10 -8.02
CA GLN A 216 20.35 4.58 -8.18
C GLN A 216 20.43 3.05 -8.25
N SER A 217 19.39 2.31 -7.85
CA SER A 217 19.43 0.84 -7.81
C SER A 217 19.26 0.15 -9.17
N PHE A 218 19.00 0.89 -10.26
CA PHE A 218 18.73 0.32 -11.60
C PHE A 218 19.91 0.40 -12.58
N LEU A 219 21.02 1.00 -12.20
CA LEU A 219 22.22 1.15 -13.03
C LEU A 219 23.47 0.70 -12.27
N HIS A 220 23.63 -0.61 -12.10
CA HIS A 220 24.95 -1.22 -12.00
C HIS A 220 24.94 -2.70 -12.37
#